data_AF-G7GC37-F1
#
_entry.id   AF-G7GC37-F1
#
_cell.length_a   1.000
_cell.length_b   1.000
_cell.length_c   1.000
_cell.angle_alpha   90.00
_cell.angle_beta   90.00
_cell.angle_gamma   90.00
#
_symmetry.space_group_name_H-M   'P 1'
#
loop_
_entity.id
_entity.type
_entity.pdbx_description
1 polymer ?
#
loop_
_entity_poly.entity_id
_entity_poly.type
_entity_poly.pdbx_seq_one_letter_code
_entity_poly.pdbx_strand_id
1 'polypeptide(L)'
;MSMRIDTNTLNYYVQNAQISLSVLRTKINNLDQFLSGEKQPTFNQLSEIAKKINVPTGLLLLNKTIDIDIKRLDFRTLESDSIDEASEELRDTIAEMEVKQEFLKNEITETLDFVGQFSIDSNFLEVAKQIRNKLEIPLFFHNQADNPLNYLRDKINGIGVFVFLMVK
;
A
#
# COMPACT_ATOMS: atom_id res chain seq x y z
N MET A 1 -33.23 -12.18 10.56
CA MET A 1 -32.09 -12.34 11.49
C MET A 1 -31.55 -10.94 11.77
N SER A 2 -31.69 -10.43 12.99
CA SER A 2 -31.25 -9.06 13.33
C SER A 2 -29.74 -9.06 13.47
N MET A 3 -29.05 -8.38 12.55
CA MET A 3 -27.61 -8.21 12.59
C MET A 3 -27.31 -7.00 13.48
N ARG A 4 -26.55 -7.21 14.56
CA ARG A 4 -26.07 -6.14 15.43
C ARG A 4 -24.60 -5.92 15.13
N ILE A 5 -24.24 -4.66 14.92
CA ILE A 5 -22.89 -4.24 14.60
C ILE A 5 -22.26 -3.65 15.84
N ASP A 6 -20.97 -3.94 16.01
CA ASP A 6 -20.15 -3.33 17.04
C ASP A 6 -19.79 -1.89 16.62
N THR A 7 -20.30 -0.93 17.37
CA THR A 7 -20.12 0.50 17.09
C THR A 7 -18.65 0.92 17.19
N ASN A 8 -17.86 0.28 18.04
CA ASN A 8 -16.43 0.59 18.16
C ASN A 8 -15.66 0.17 16.90
N THR A 9 -15.97 -1.01 16.37
CA THR A 9 -15.43 -1.52 15.12
C THR A 9 -15.79 -0.59 13.98
N LEU A 10 -17.07 -0.22 13.84
CA LEU A 10 -17.49 0.73 12.80
C LEU A 10 -16.77 2.09 12.92
N ASN A 11 -16.65 2.64 14.13
CA ASN A 11 -15.94 3.89 14.37
C ASN A 11 -14.46 3.81 14.00
N TYR A 12 -13.78 2.72 14.35
CA TYR A 12 -12.37 2.51 14.01
C TYR A 12 -12.12 2.61 12.50
N TYR A 13 -12.88 1.84 11.72
CA TYR A 13 -12.76 1.81 10.26
C TYR A 13 -13.14 3.14 9.62
N VAL A 14 -14.16 3.84 10.15
CA VAL A 14 -14.56 5.17 9.65
C VAL A 14 -13.52 6.25 9.98
N GLN A 15 -12.85 6.18 11.13
CA GLN A 15 -11.80 7.13 11.53
C GLN A 15 -10.49 6.93 10.77
N ASN A 16 -10.15 5.67 10.45
CA ASN A 16 -8.95 5.30 9.70
C ASN A 16 -9.10 5.46 8.18
N ALA A 17 -10.31 5.79 7.70
CA ALA A 17 -10.57 5.98 6.29
C ALA A 17 -9.92 7.28 5.77
N GLN A 18 -9.44 7.28 4.52
CA GLN A 18 -8.88 8.48 3.86
C GLN A 18 -9.94 9.54 3.48
N ILE A 19 -11.20 9.32 3.81
CA ILE A 19 -12.32 10.22 3.52
C ILE A 19 -12.77 10.92 4.80
N SER A 20 -12.88 12.25 4.77
CA SER A 20 -13.27 13.00 5.95
C SER A 20 -14.69 12.67 6.39
N LEU A 21 -14.91 12.69 7.72
CA LEU A 21 -16.23 12.44 8.32
C LEU A 21 -17.30 13.40 7.77
N SER A 22 -16.95 14.65 7.49
CA SER A 22 -17.85 15.65 6.90
C SER A 22 -18.31 15.26 5.50
N VAL A 23 -17.44 14.67 4.68
CA VAL A 23 -17.80 14.18 3.34
C VAL A 23 -18.62 12.88 3.44
N LEU A 24 -18.34 12.01 4.40
CA LEU A 24 -19.16 10.81 4.62
C LEU A 24 -20.59 11.17 5.03
N ARG A 25 -20.76 12.18 5.90
CA ARG A 25 -22.08 12.67 6.35
C ARG A 25 -22.97 13.17 5.21
N THR A 26 -22.39 13.77 4.16
CA THR A 26 -23.18 14.21 3.00
C THR A 26 -23.61 13.06 2.09
N LYS A 27 -22.93 11.91 2.18
CA LYS A 27 -23.17 10.74 1.33
C LYS A 27 -23.98 9.66 2.02
N ILE A 28 -23.94 9.58 3.35
CA ILE A 28 -24.53 8.48 4.13
C ILE A 28 -25.53 9.05 5.13
N ASN A 29 -26.80 8.75 4.89
CA ASN A 29 -27.89 9.14 5.77
C ASN A 29 -27.82 8.39 7.10
N ASN A 30 -28.08 9.10 8.21
CA ASN A 30 -28.04 8.57 9.58
C ASN A 30 -26.67 8.07 10.04
N LEU A 31 -25.57 8.46 9.37
CA LEU A 31 -24.22 8.03 9.74
C LEU A 31 -23.92 8.27 11.24
N ASP A 32 -24.22 9.46 11.75
CA ASP A 32 -23.98 9.79 13.16
C ASP A 32 -24.75 8.88 14.12
N GLN A 33 -25.97 8.47 13.75
CA GLN A 33 -26.78 7.53 14.56
C GLN A 33 -26.20 6.11 14.54
N PHE A 34 -25.53 5.73 13.46
CA PHE A 34 -24.82 4.45 13.37
C PHE A 34 -23.53 4.48 14.22
N LEU A 35 -22.79 5.59 14.15
CA LEU A 35 -21.54 5.80 14.91
C LEU A 35 -21.77 5.99 16.41
N SER A 36 -22.93 6.48 16.84
CA SER A 36 -23.32 6.56 18.26
C SER A 36 -23.95 5.26 18.78
N GLY A 37 -24.35 4.35 17.88
CA GLY A 37 -25.07 3.13 18.24
C GLY A 37 -26.56 3.34 18.53
N GLU A 38 -27.08 4.56 18.39
CA GLU A 38 -28.52 4.88 18.50
C GLU A 38 -29.36 4.10 17.47
N LYS A 39 -28.77 3.81 16.31
CA LYS A 39 -29.42 3.07 15.24
C LYS A 39 -28.48 2.00 14.69
N GLN A 40 -29.03 0.83 14.39
CA GLN A 40 -28.30 -0.24 13.73
C GLN A 40 -28.47 -0.11 12.21
N PRO A 41 -27.37 -0.07 11.42
CA PRO A 41 -27.48 -0.06 9.98
C PRO A 41 -27.97 -1.41 9.46
N THR A 42 -28.68 -1.40 8.34
CA THR A 42 -28.93 -2.63 7.57
C THR A 42 -27.64 -3.11 6.89
N PHE A 43 -27.56 -4.39 6.50
CA PHE A 43 -26.41 -4.90 5.74
C PHE A 43 -26.12 -4.09 4.47
N ASN A 44 -27.16 -3.63 3.77
CA ASN A 44 -26.98 -2.80 2.57
C ASN A 44 -26.37 -1.44 2.90
N GLN A 45 -26.81 -0.80 3.98
CA GLN A 45 -26.23 0.47 4.45
C GLN A 45 -24.81 0.28 4.95
N LEU A 46 -24.52 -0.82 5.64
CA LEU A 46 -23.17 -1.16 6.04
C LEU A 46 -22.26 -1.37 4.84
N SER A 47 -22.73 -2.09 3.83
CA SER A 47 -22.00 -2.36 2.59
C SER A 47 -21.78 -1.07 1.78
N GLU A 48 -22.72 -0.13 1.85
CA GLU A 48 -22.54 1.20 1.28
C GLU A 48 -21.46 2.00 2.04
N ILE A 49 -21.48 2.00 3.37
CA ILE A 49 -20.42 2.60 4.20
C ILE A 49 -19.07 2.00 3.81
N ALA A 50 -18.96 0.67 3.84
CA ALA A 50 -17.74 -0.07 3.55
C ALA A 50 -17.14 0.31 2.19
N LYS A 51 -17.97 0.37 1.14
CA LYS A 51 -17.54 0.83 -0.19
C LYS A 51 -17.05 2.28 -0.21
N LYS A 52 -17.62 3.18 0.61
CA LYS A 52 -17.22 4.59 0.65
C LYS A 52 -15.90 4.81 1.39
N ILE A 53 -15.59 3.98 2.38
CA ILE A 53 -14.32 4.01 3.11
C ILE A 53 -13.27 3.03 2.55
N ASN A 54 -13.62 2.31 1.48
CA ASN A 54 -12.81 1.30 0.79
C ASN A 54 -12.34 0.15 1.70
N VAL A 55 -13.27 -0.42 2.45
CA VAL A 55 -13.02 -1.63 3.27
C VAL A 55 -13.94 -2.77 2.85
N PRO A 56 -13.52 -4.03 3.02
CA PRO A 56 -14.43 -5.16 2.91
C PRO A 56 -15.57 -5.06 3.93
N THR A 57 -16.82 -5.16 3.47
CA THR A 57 -18.01 -5.14 4.35
C THR A 57 -17.93 -6.16 5.49
N GLY A 58 -17.25 -7.29 5.27
CA GLY A 58 -17.03 -8.32 6.28
C GLY A 58 -16.25 -7.85 7.51
N LEU A 59 -15.32 -6.90 7.36
CA LEU A 59 -14.57 -6.34 8.49
C LEU A 59 -15.47 -5.56 9.44
N LEU A 60 -16.44 -4.81 8.90
CA LEU A 60 -17.40 -4.06 9.69
C LEU A 60 -18.41 -4.95 10.44
N LEU A 61 -18.46 -6.25 10.13
CA LEU A 61 -19.32 -7.21 10.80
C LEU A 61 -18.65 -7.91 11.98
N LEU A 62 -17.36 -7.69 12.17
CA LEU A 62 -16.61 -8.26 13.27
C LEU A 62 -16.98 -7.54 14.57
N ASN A 63 -16.86 -8.27 15.69
CA ASN A 63 -17.03 -7.73 17.03
C ASN A 63 -15.72 -7.16 17.61
N LYS A 64 -14.66 -7.15 16.81
CA LYS A 64 -13.36 -6.58 17.14
C LYS A 64 -12.68 -6.13 15.86
N THR A 65 -11.84 -5.10 15.97
CA THR A 65 -10.96 -4.66 14.89
C THR A 65 -9.86 -5.70 14.64
N ILE A 66 -9.38 -5.77 13.40
CA ILE A 66 -8.18 -6.54 13.06
C ILE A 66 -7.01 -5.56 13.02
N ASP A 67 -6.01 -5.80 13.86
CA ASP A 67 -4.75 -5.06 13.79
C ASP A 67 -3.85 -5.72 12.73
N ILE A 68 -3.48 -4.95 11.72
CA ILE A 68 -2.56 -5.39 10.65
C ILE A 68 -1.23 -4.72 10.97
N ASP A 69 -0.22 -5.51 11.36
CA ASP A 69 1.07 -4.98 11.81
C ASP A 69 1.89 -4.44 10.64
N ILE A 70 1.71 -3.15 10.31
CA ILE A 70 2.39 -2.45 9.20
C ILE A 70 3.85 -2.10 9.53
N LYS A 71 4.31 -2.36 10.77
CA LYS A 71 5.58 -1.86 11.33
C LYS A 71 6.85 -2.18 10.54
N ARG A 72 6.78 -2.95 9.46
CA ARG A 72 7.91 -3.36 8.66
C ARG A 72 8.20 -2.51 7.41
N LEU A 73 7.42 -1.47 7.12
CA LEU A 73 7.74 -0.55 6.02
C LEU A 73 8.34 0.77 6.51
N ASP A 74 9.66 0.86 6.46
CA ASP A 74 10.37 2.15 6.50
C ASP A 74 10.12 2.88 5.16
N PHE A 75 9.04 3.66 5.11
CA PHE A 75 8.83 4.58 3.99
C PHE A 75 9.91 5.66 4.02
N ARG A 76 10.82 5.61 3.04
CA ARG A 76 11.73 6.74 2.80
C ARG A 76 10.98 7.83 2.04
N THR A 77 10.31 8.72 2.77
CA THR A 77 9.84 10.02 2.26
C THR A 77 10.79 11.14 2.73
N LEU A 78 10.96 12.17 1.90
CA LEU A 78 11.90 13.29 2.17
C LEU A 78 11.49 14.21 3.33
N GLU A 79 10.31 14.00 3.90
CA GLU A 79 9.85 14.56 5.17
C GLU A 79 9.20 13.40 5.94
N SER A 80 9.96 12.78 6.85
CA SER A 80 9.46 11.70 7.70
C SER A 80 8.66 12.29 8.87
N ASP A 81 7.54 12.92 8.58
CA ASP A 81 6.45 12.81 9.54
C ASP A 81 6.02 11.34 9.47
N SER A 82 6.14 10.63 10.59
CA SER A 82 5.65 9.27 10.69
C SER A 82 4.23 9.24 10.12
N ILE A 83 3.99 8.39 9.13
CA ILE A 83 2.63 8.08 8.72
C ILE A 83 2.04 7.32 9.92
N ASP A 84 1.52 8.05 10.90
CA ASP A 84 1.12 7.51 12.21
C ASP A 84 0.04 6.43 12.07
N GLU A 85 -0.72 6.45 10.96
CA GLU A 85 -1.61 5.36 10.54
C GLU A 85 -1.61 5.24 9.01
N ALA A 86 -0.98 4.19 8.46
CA ALA A 86 -1.14 3.84 7.06
C ALA A 86 -2.61 3.49 6.78
N SER A 87 -3.17 4.06 5.70
CA SER A 87 -4.55 3.81 5.29
C SER A 87 -4.81 2.34 4.98
N GLU A 88 -6.07 1.94 5.00
CA GLU A 88 -6.45 0.55 4.76
C GLU A 88 -6.15 0.09 3.34
N GLU A 89 -6.28 0.98 2.35
CA GLU A 89 -5.81 0.70 0.99
C GLU A 89 -4.31 0.38 0.95
N LEU A 90 -3.51 1.13 1.72
CA LEU A 90 -2.08 0.93 1.81
C LEU A 90 -1.76 -0.38 2.56
N ARG A 91 -2.51 -0.70 3.62
CA ARG A 91 -2.40 -1.98 4.36
C ARG A 91 -2.65 -3.19 3.47
N ASP A 92 -3.76 -3.18 2.74
CA ASP A 92 -4.13 -4.28 1.84
C ASP A 92 -3.08 -4.43 0.74
N THR A 93 -2.57 -3.31 0.21
CA THR A 93 -1.52 -3.35 -0.81
C THR A 93 -0.21 -3.91 -0.27
N ILE A 94 0.19 -3.51 0.94
CA ILE A 94 1.38 -4.05 1.62
C ILE A 94 1.24 -5.56 1.79
N ALA A 95 0.11 -6.02 2.32
CA ALA A 95 -0.13 -7.45 2.53
C ALA A 95 -0.06 -8.22 1.19
N GLU A 96 -0.63 -7.67 0.12
CA GLU A 96 -0.51 -8.26 -1.21
C GLU A 96 0.96 -8.32 -1.70
N MET A 97 1.73 -7.25 -1.47
CA MET A 97 3.15 -7.20 -1.84
C MET A 97 3.99 -8.19 -1.01
N GLU A 98 3.70 -8.37 0.27
CA GLU A 98 4.39 -9.35 1.12
C GLU A 98 4.17 -10.78 0.63
N VAL A 99 2.94 -11.14 0.28
CA VAL A 99 2.63 -12.46 -0.30
C VAL A 99 3.39 -12.68 -1.61
N LYS A 100 3.46 -11.67 -2.48
CA LYS A 100 4.22 -11.75 -3.74
C LYS A 100 5.73 -11.89 -3.49
N GLN A 101 6.27 -11.16 -2.51
CA GLN A 101 7.67 -11.26 -2.13
C GLN A 101 8.00 -12.65 -1.56
N GLU A 102 7.15 -13.19 -0.69
CA GLU A 102 7.34 -14.53 -0.13
C GLU A 102 7.29 -15.61 -1.21
N PHE A 103 6.33 -15.51 -2.14
CA PHE A 103 6.28 -16.39 -3.31
C PHE A 103 7.58 -16.31 -4.12
N LEU A 104 8.02 -15.12 -4.51
CA LEU A 104 9.25 -14.95 -5.30
C LEU A 104 10.50 -15.46 -4.57
N LYS A 105 10.57 -15.27 -3.25
CA LYS A 105 11.70 -15.76 -2.44
C LYS A 105 11.82 -17.28 -2.48
N ASN A 106 10.71 -18.00 -2.56
CA ASN A 106 10.71 -19.46 -2.67
C ASN A 106 11.11 -19.95 -4.07
N GLU A 107 10.92 -19.13 -5.10
CA GLU A 107 11.25 -19.47 -6.50
C GLU A 107 12.68 -19.04 -6.89
N ILE A 108 13.28 -18.08 -6.19
CA ILE A 108 14.65 -17.61 -6.48
C ILE A 108 15.67 -18.50 -5.78
N THR A 109 16.39 -19.31 -6.56
CA THR A 109 17.45 -20.20 -6.07
C THR A 109 18.86 -19.60 -6.16
N GLU A 110 19.04 -18.50 -6.90
CA GLU A 110 20.35 -17.93 -7.20
C GLU A 110 20.51 -16.51 -6.65
N THR A 111 21.68 -16.22 -6.09
CA THR A 111 22.05 -14.87 -5.66
C THR A 111 22.55 -14.06 -6.84
N LEU A 112 22.02 -12.85 -7.01
CA LEU A 112 22.50 -11.92 -8.03
C LEU A 112 23.92 -11.44 -7.67
N ASP A 113 24.84 -11.58 -8.62
CA ASP A 113 26.28 -11.28 -8.48
C ASP A 113 26.60 -9.84 -8.06
N PHE A 114 25.65 -8.92 -8.27
CA PHE A 114 25.78 -7.50 -7.95
C PHE A 114 25.27 -7.10 -6.57
N VAL A 115 24.59 -7.99 -5.85
CA VAL A 115 24.05 -7.68 -4.52
C VAL A 115 25.18 -7.64 -3.50
N GLY A 116 25.32 -6.52 -2.80
CA GLY A 116 26.37 -6.31 -1.80
C GLY A 116 27.74 -5.89 -2.36
N GLN A 117 27.84 -5.58 -3.66
CA GLN A 117 29.11 -5.13 -4.28
C GLN A 117 29.62 -3.77 -3.80
N PHE A 118 28.75 -2.91 -3.27
CA PHE A 118 29.08 -1.55 -2.85
C PHE A 118 28.68 -1.29 -1.41
N SER A 119 29.41 -0.38 -0.76
CA SER A 119 29.14 0.12 0.59
C SER A 119 28.87 1.64 0.58
N ILE A 120 28.50 2.18 1.73
CA ILE A 120 28.27 3.63 1.91
C ILE A 120 29.53 4.47 1.63
N ASP A 121 30.72 3.88 1.76
CA ASP A 121 32.01 4.53 1.51
C ASP A 121 32.44 4.47 0.04
N SER A 122 31.66 3.80 -0.81
CA SER A 122 31.96 3.66 -2.24
C SER A 122 31.78 4.99 -2.98
N ASN A 123 32.65 5.26 -3.96
CA ASN A 123 32.54 6.47 -4.76
C ASN A 123 31.24 6.48 -5.58
N PHE A 124 30.36 7.45 -5.33
CA PHE A 124 29.05 7.52 -5.96
C PHE A 124 29.07 7.58 -7.49
N LEU A 125 30.11 8.19 -8.10
CA LEU A 125 30.23 8.26 -9.57
C LEU A 125 30.56 6.90 -10.16
N GLU A 126 31.45 6.15 -9.52
CA GLU A 126 31.77 4.78 -9.94
C GLU A 126 30.58 3.84 -9.75
N VAL A 127 29.85 3.95 -8.63
CA VAL A 127 28.61 3.19 -8.41
C VAL A 127 27.58 3.51 -9.50
N ALA A 128 27.34 4.79 -9.79
CA ALA A 128 26.39 5.19 -10.82
C ALA A 128 26.79 4.68 -12.22
N LYS A 129 28.09 4.68 -12.53
CA LYS A 129 28.63 4.14 -13.78
C LYS A 129 28.42 2.62 -13.88
N GLN A 130 28.65 1.89 -12.80
CA GLN A 130 28.46 0.44 -12.75
C GLN A 130 26.98 0.05 -12.88
N ILE A 131 26.07 0.75 -12.18
CA ILE A 131 24.62 0.58 -12.32
C ILE A 131 24.21 0.81 -13.79
N ARG A 132 24.71 1.89 -14.40
CA ARG A 132 24.41 2.21 -15.79
C ARG A 132 24.89 1.12 -16.76
N ASN A 133 26.09 0.61 -16.56
CA ASN A 133 26.66 -0.46 -17.37
C ASN A 133 25.86 -1.76 -17.24
N LYS A 134 25.51 -2.15 -16.00
CA LYS A 134 24.74 -3.37 -15.73
C LYS A 134 23.34 -3.32 -16.32
N LEU A 135 22.68 -2.15 -16.27
CA LEU A 135 21.36 -1.93 -16.84
C LEU A 135 21.37 -1.59 -18.34
N GLU A 136 22.56 -1.39 -18.94
CA GLU A 136 22.75 -0.98 -20.32
C GLU A 136 21.93 0.28 -20.69
N ILE A 137 21.98 1.30 -19.83
CA ILE A 137 21.20 2.54 -19.99
C ILE A 137 22.10 3.63 -20.61
N PRO A 138 21.69 4.29 -21.72
CA PRO A 138 22.46 5.41 -22.25
C PRO A 138 22.35 6.66 -21.36
N LEU A 139 23.35 7.55 -21.44
CA LEU A 139 23.42 8.77 -20.59
C LEU A 139 22.14 9.63 -20.68
N PHE A 140 21.53 9.69 -21.87
CA PHE A 140 20.36 10.51 -22.18
C PHE A 140 19.12 9.66 -22.52
N PHE A 141 18.95 8.49 -21.87
CA PHE A 141 17.84 7.57 -22.15
C PHE A 141 16.45 8.22 -22.06
N HIS A 142 16.28 9.22 -21.18
CA HIS A 142 15.03 9.95 -21.01
C HIS A 142 14.58 10.71 -22.27
N ASN A 143 15.51 11.07 -23.15
CA ASN A 143 15.19 11.73 -24.42
C ASN A 143 14.76 10.74 -25.51
N GLN A 144 14.96 9.44 -25.29
CA GLN A 144 14.71 8.38 -26.26
C GLN A 144 13.54 7.46 -25.85
N ALA A 145 13.13 7.51 -24.59
CA ALA A 145 12.05 6.69 -24.06
C ALA A 145 10.75 7.50 -23.94
N ASP A 146 9.68 7.02 -24.59
CA ASP A 146 8.33 7.61 -24.46
C ASP A 146 7.83 7.59 -23.02
N ASN A 147 8.19 6.56 -22.25
CA ASN A 147 7.94 6.45 -20.82
C ASN A 147 9.22 6.05 -20.07
N PRO A 148 10.00 7.02 -19.56
CA PRO A 148 11.26 6.76 -18.87
C PRO A 148 11.14 5.85 -17.64
N LEU A 149 10.01 5.91 -16.93
CA LEU A 149 9.78 5.07 -15.73
C LEU A 149 9.62 3.60 -16.13
N ASN A 150 8.77 3.32 -17.12
CA ASN A 150 8.57 1.97 -17.61
C ASN A 150 9.85 1.42 -18.26
N TYR A 151 10.59 2.26 -18.99
CA TYR A 151 11.89 1.88 -19.54
C TYR A 151 12.88 1.42 -18.45
N LEU A 152 13.00 2.19 -17.36
CA LEU A 152 13.86 1.81 -16.23
C LEU A 152 13.37 0.51 -15.57
N ARG A 153 12.05 0.39 -15.37
CA ARG A 153 11.44 -0.81 -14.82
C ARG A 153 11.78 -2.05 -15.63
N ASP A 154 11.69 -1.98 -16.95
CA ASP A 154 11.98 -3.11 -17.83
C ASP A 154 13.47 -3.48 -17.79
N LYS A 155 14.36 -2.48 -17.75
CA LYS A 155 15.80 -2.71 -17.60
C LYS A 155 16.15 -3.38 -16.27
N ILE A 156 15.53 -2.94 -15.17
CA ILE A 156 15.77 -3.49 -13.83
C ILE A 156 15.18 -4.91 -13.71
N ASN A 157 13.98 -5.13 -14.23
CA ASN A 157 13.37 -6.47 -14.29
C ASN A 157 14.23 -7.44 -15.10
N GLY A 158 14.84 -6.97 -16.20
CA GLY A 158 15.71 -7.78 -17.05
C GLY A 158 16.97 -8.33 -16.38
N ILE A 159 17.41 -7.72 -15.27
CA ILE A 159 18.56 -8.21 -14.48
C ILE A 159 18.14 -9.01 -13.23
N GLY A 160 16.86 -9.42 -13.15
CA GLY A 160 16.35 -10.25 -12.06
C GLY A 160 15.88 -9.47 -10.82
N VAL A 161 15.70 -8.14 -10.91
CA VAL A 161 15.16 -7.31 -9.83
C VAL A 161 13.73 -6.92 -10.15
N PHE A 162 12.77 -7.46 -9.41
CA PHE A 162 11.36 -7.19 -9.65
C PHE A 162 10.93 -5.86 -9.04
N VAL A 163 10.51 -4.92 -9.89
CA VAL A 163 9.95 -3.63 -9.46
C VAL A 163 8.43 -3.68 -9.54
N PHE A 164 7.80 -3.59 -8.36
CA PHE A 164 6.35 -3.43 -8.22
C PHE A 164 6.02 -1.94 -8.17
N LEU A 165 5.27 -1.48 -9.16
CA LEU A 165 4.71 -0.13 -9.18
C LEU A 165 3.22 -0.25 -8.86
N MET A 166 2.76 0.59 -7.94
CA MET A 166 1.34 0.76 -7.66
C MET A 166 0.75 1.64 -8.76
N VAL A 167 -0.05 1.05 -9.65
CA VAL A 167 -0.89 1.80 -10.59
C VAL A 167 -2.31 1.63 -10.10
N LYS A 168 -2.94 2.74 -9.70
CA LYS A 168 -4.40 2.81 -9.49
C LYS A 168 -5.11 2.72 -10.82
#